data_AF-A0A2V6FIE3-F1
#
_entry.id   AF-A0A2V6FIE3-F1
#
_cell.length_a   1.000
_cell.length_b   1.000
_cell.length_c   1.000
_cell.angle_alpha   90.00
_cell.angle_beta   90.00
_cell.angle_gamma   90.00
#
_symmetry.space_group_name_H-M   'P 1'
#
loop_
_entity.id
_entity.type
_entity.pdbx_description
1 polymer ?
#
loop_
_entity_poly.entity_id
_entity_poly.type
_entity_poly.pdbx_seq_one_letter_code
_entity_poly.pdbx_strand_id
1 'polypeptide(L)' 'MKINLNDARLYGIIDLGYVEESDVTHVAEQMIEGGVDLIQLRGKGKSLDELTGYAARLHEITARSSTPL' A
#
# COMPACT_ATOMS: atom_id res chain seq x y z
N MET A 1 -8.17 -4.34 13.01
CA MET A 1 -9.53 -3.99 12.53
C MET A 1 -9.75 -4.76 11.24
N LYS A 2 -10.86 -5.52 11.08
CA LYS A 2 -11.17 -6.16 9.79
C LYS A 2 -12.02 -5.19 8.98
N ILE A 3 -11.48 -4.68 7.86
CA ILE A 3 -12.29 -3.98 6.86
C ILE A 3 -13.06 -5.01 6.05
N ASN A 4 -14.35 -4.77 5.83
CA ASN A 4 -15.10 -5.44 4.78
C ASN A 4 -14.81 -4.68 3.47
N LEU A 5 -14.28 -5.37 2.46
CA LEU A 5 -13.94 -4.72 1.18
C LEU A 5 -15.15 -4.06 0.52
N ASN A 6 -16.38 -4.49 0.81
CA ASN A 6 -17.59 -3.86 0.29
C ASN A 6 -17.86 -2.47 0.89
N ASP A 7 -17.24 -2.14 2.02
CA ASP A 7 -17.39 -0.83 2.67
C ASP A 7 -16.35 0.19 2.17
N ALA A 8 -15.30 -0.28 1.50
CA ALA A 8 -14.26 0.57 0.93
C ALA A 8 -14.79 1.35 -0.27
N ARG A 9 -14.66 2.67 -0.23
CA ARG A 9 -15.05 3.60 -1.29
C ARG A 9 -13.87 4.01 -2.15
N LEU A 10 -12.67 4.05 -1.57
CA LEU A 10 -11.41 4.35 -2.25
C LEU A 10 -10.38 3.26 -1.98
N TYR A 11 -10.19 2.37 -2.95
CA TYR A 11 -9.20 1.29 -2.90
C TYR A 11 -7.96 1.67 -3.72
N GLY A 12 -6.85 1.94 -3.03
CA GLY A 12 -5.56 2.24 -3.64
C GLY A 12 -4.76 0.98 -3.99
N ILE A 13 -4.08 1.00 -5.13
CA ILE A 13 -3.15 -0.06 -5.55
C ILE A 13 -1.81 0.59 -5.87
N ILE A 14 -0.76 0.18 -5.15
CA ILE A 14 0.62 0.55 -5.46
C ILE A 14 1.21 -0.57 -6.30
N ASP A 15 1.37 -0.31 -7.59
CA ASP A 15 1.94 -1.26 -8.54
C ASP A 15 3.39 -0.91 -8.83
N LEU A 16 4.32 -1.82 -8.51
CA LEU A 16 5.76 -1.66 -8.71
C LEU A 16 6.19 -1.66 -10.19
N GLY A 17 5.25 -1.87 -11.13
CA GLY A 17 5.46 -1.61 -12.55
C GLY A 17 5.14 -0.17 -12.99
N TYR A 18 4.53 0.64 -12.11
CA TYR A 18 4.16 2.04 -12.37
C TYR A 18 4.79 3.03 -11.41
N VAL A 19 5.07 2.61 -10.18
CA VAL A 19 5.69 3.44 -9.15
C VAL A 19 7.16 3.05 -9.03
N GLU A 20 8.04 4.04 -9.13
CA GLU A 20 9.47 3.85 -8.90
C GLU A 20 9.72 3.38 -7.47
N GLU A 21 10.73 2.52 -7.28
CA GLU A 21 11.01 1.88 -5.99
C GLU A 21 11.32 2.90 -4.88
N SER A 22 11.89 4.05 -5.24
CA SER A 22 12.17 5.17 -4.33
C SER A 22 10.90 5.86 -3.82
N ASP A 23 9.81 5.80 -4.59
CA ASP A 23 8.63 6.62 -4.38
C ASP A 23 7.49 5.84 -3.71
N VAL A 24 7.61 4.51 -3.59
CA VAL A 24 6.61 3.61 -2.99
C VAL A 24 6.08 4.13 -1.64
N THR A 25 6.99 4.55 -0.75
CA THR A 25 6.63 5.10 0.57
C THR A 25 5.90 6.44 0.43
N HIS A 26 6.40 7.34 -0.42
CA HIS A 26 5.80 8.65 -0.61
C HIS A 26 4.40 8.57 -1.21
N VAL A 27 4.20 7.68 -2.19
CA VAL A 27 2.88 7.42 -2.79
C VAL A 27 1.89 6.89 -1.76
N ALA A 28 2.33 6.00 -0.86
CA ALA A 28 1.47 5.50 0.21
C ALA A 28 1.03 6.62 1.17
N GLU A 29 1.95 7.51 1.55
CA GLU A 29 1.63 8.68 2.38
C GLU A 29 0.60 9.60 1.70
N GLN A 30 0.78 9.89 0.41
CA GLN A 30 -0.16 10.70 -0.36
C GLN A 30 -1.54 10.03 -0.49
N MET A 31 -1.59 8.70 -0.67
CA MET A 31 -2.87 7.96 -0.71
C MET A 31 -3.60 8.05 0.64
N ILE A 32 -2.87 7.93 1.75
CA ILE A 32 -3.41 8.06 3.11
C ILE A 32 -3.93 9.48 3.35
N GLU A 33 -3.13 10.51 3.02
CA GLU A 33 -3.53 11.91 3.11
C GLU A 33 -4.77 12.21 2.24
N GLY A 34 -4.86 11.56 1.07
CA GLY A 34 -5.99 11.61 0.17
C GLY A 34 -7.24 10.84 0.63
N GLY A 35 -7.19 10.15 1.78
CA GLY A 35 -8.33 9.46 2.36
C GLY A 35 -8.63 8.08 1.76
N VAL A 36 -7.61 7.34 1.32
CA VAL A 36 -7.78 5.95 0.88
C VAL A 36 -8.28 5.08 2.04
N ASP A 37 -9.23 4.17 1.75
CA ASP A 37 -9.78 3.26 2.75
C ASP A 37 -8.87 2.05 2.97
N LEU A 38 -8.17 1.61 1.92
CA LEU A 38 -7.16 0.55 1.98
C LEU A 38 -6.18 0.62 0.81
N ILE A 39 -4.98 0.11 1.02
CA ILE A 39 -3.92 0.03 0.02
C ILE A 39 -3.65 -1.44 -0.29
N GLN A 40 -3.33 -1.79 -1.53
CA GLN A 40 -2.76 -3.08 -1.91
C GLN A 40 -1.38 -2.86 -2.54
N LEU A 41 -0.39 -3.64 -2.11
CA LEU A 41 0.89 -3.76 -2.81
C LEU A 41 0.79 -4.80 -3.94
N ARG A 42 1.14 -4.39 -5.16
CA ARG A 42 1.21 -5.26 -6.34
C ARG A 42 2.61 -5.20 -6.96
N GLY A 43 3.32 -6.32 -6.99
CA GLY A 43 4.64 -6.41 -7.62
C GLY A 43 4.76 -7.63 -8.51
N LYS A 44 4.21 -7.57 -9.72
CA LYS A 44 4.31 -8.68 -10.67
C LYS A 44 5.78 -8.90 -11.07
N GLY A 45 6.24 -10.15 -11.01
CA GLY A 45 7.61 -10.51 -11.41
C GLY A 45 8.69 -10.21 -10.36
N LYS A 46 8.32 -9.64 -9.21
CA LYS A 46 9.20 -9.50 -8.05
C LYS A 46 9.27 -10.82 -7.26
N SER A 47 10.43 -11.08 -6.67
CA SER A 47 10.59 -12.16 -5.71
C SER A 47 9.81 -11.89 -4.42
N LEU A 48 9.56 -12.95 -3.63
CA LEU A 48 8.92 -12.82 -2.33
C LEU A 48 9.75 -11.97 -1.37
N ASP A 49 11.08 -12.08 -1.42
CA ASP A 49 11.98 -11.31 -0.56
C ASP A 49 11.92 -9.82 -0.88
N GLU A 50 11.96 -9.46 -2.17
CA GLU A 50 11.75 -8.08 -2.61
C GLU A 50 10.38 -7.57 -2.15
N LEU A 51 9.31 -8.31 -2.43
CA LEU A 51 7.94 -7.94 -2.03
C LEU A 51 7.80 -7.76 -0.51
N THR A 52 8.46 -8.60 0.28
CA THR A 52 8.44 -8.50 1.75
C THR A 52 9.11 -7.22 2.22
N GLY A 53 10.22 -6.81 1.58
CA GLY A 53 10.89 -5.54 1.88
C GLY A 53 10.03 -4.31 1.56
N TYR A 54 9.23 -4.34 0.49
CA TYR A 54 8.24 -3.30 0.21
C TYR A 54 7.07 -3.34 1.19
N ALA A 55 6.52 -4.53 1.45
CA ALA A 55 5.38 -4.70 2.35
C ALA A 55 5.71 -4.25 3.77
N ALA A 56 6.91 -4.55 4.29
CA ALA A 56 7.32 -4.11 5.62
C ALA A 56 7.35 -2.58 5.74
N ARG A 57 7.97 -1.89 4.76
CA ARG A 57 8.02 -0.42 4.72
C ARG A 57 6.63 0.20 4.62
N LEU A 58 5.78 -0.35 3.75
CA LEU A 58 4.39 0.12 3.61
C LEU A 58 3.58 -0.12 4.88
N HIS A 59 3.71 -1.30 5.49
CA HIS A 59 2.98 -1.66 6.71
C HIS A 59 3.31 -0.70 7.87
N GLU A 60 4.57 -0.24 8.00
CA GLU A 60 4.93 0.76 9.01
C GLU A 60 4.15 2.07 8.85
N ILE A 61 3.85 2.48 7.63
CA ILE A 61 3.14 3.72 7.31
C ILE A 61 1.64 3.51 7.49
N THR A 62 1.08 2.45 6.88
CA THR A 62 -0.35 2.18 6.87
C THR A 62 -0.88 1.80 8.26
N ALA A 63 -0.07 1.13 9.10
CA ALA A 63 -0.44 0.83 10.48
C ALA A 63 -0.58 2.09 11.34
N ARG A 64 0.24 3.13 11.11
CA ARG A 64 0.16 4.41 11.86
C ARG A 64 -1.13 5.16 11.54
N SER A 65 -1.67 5.00 10.33
CA SER A 65 -2.93 5.62 9.89
C SER A 65 -4.16 4.73 10.05
N SER A 66 -4.00 3.50 10.58
CA SER A 66 -5.07 2.48 10.62
C SER A 66 -5.66 2.13 9.23
N THR A 67 -4.88 2.35 8.17
CA THR A 67 -5.21 1.96 6.80
C THR A 67 -4.75 0.52 6.58
N PRO A 68 -5.60 -0.42 6.12
CA PRO A 68 -5.14 -1.77 5.80
C PRO A 68 -4.23 -1.79 4.56
N LEU A 69 -3.26 -2.70 4.57
CA LEU A 69 -2.38 -3.05 3.44
C LEU A 69 -2.72 -4.44 2.89
#